data_AF-A0A3D8P201-F1
#
_entry.id   AF-A0A3D8P201-F1
#
_cell.length_a   1.000
_cell.length_b   1.000
_cell.length_c   1.000
_cell.angle_alpha   90.00
_cell.angle_beta   90.00
_cell.angle_gamma   90.00
#
_symmetry.space_group_name_H-M   'P 1'
#
loop_
_entity.id
_entity.type
_entity.pdbx_description
1 polymer ?
#
loop_
_entity_poly.entity_id
_entity_poly.type
_entity_poly.pdbx_seq_one_letter_code
_entity_poly.pdbx_strand_id
1 'polypeptide(L)'
;MVCICVGLCYVEFASMAPFAGSAHTYAYIALGEILAWIVGWDLLFEFTVVCSTVSVGWSGYVVSFLKSLGVDLPAAFTRDIAHGGIINIPAILGLGLVGYVAYSGIKNVSRTNVLLTVIKLLAILFFLACGLLHLKPANWHPFAPFGLSGILTGAALTFFAYTGFDGMTSVLEEVKNPQRSIPVALIGGLGIVILLYVSMAAVLTGVVNYVRLDVPDPAAFALMEMGIRWGGALISVAILFGLIAVMLGYGLSATRVLFAMSRDGLLPPVFARVHERTRVPHIATLAIFGAAILGGGFLSINELAELANIGGLTAFTLTSISVMVMRVTRPEAKRTFKVPTLWLVAPLGVIGSLALIFSLPAVTLIRFAVWMLMGFLVYFGYGVRHARVKLEARNLDSVKV
;
A
#
# COMPACT_ATOMS: atom_id res chain seq x y z
N MET A 1 -6.98 6.43 13.36
CA MET A 1 -7.99 5.60 14.05
C MET A 1 -8.38 4.38 13.22
N VAL A 2 -8.93 4.55 12.01
CA VAL A 2 -9.33 3.44 11.11
C VAL A 2 -8.24 2.37 10.99
N CYS A 3 -7.02 2.77 10.64
CA CYS A 3 -5.89 1.84 10.50
C CYS A 3 -5.53 1.10 11.80
N ILE A 4 -5.76 1.69 12.99
CA ILE A 4 -5.53 1.01 14.27
C ILE A 4 -6.59 -0.08 14.46
N CYS A 5 -7.87 0.26 14.28
CA CYS A 5 -8.97 -0.68 14.43
C CYS A 5 -8.83 -1.86 13.46
N VAL A 6 -8.55 -1.57 12.19
CA VAL A 6 -8.31 -2.57 11.15
C VAL A 6 -7.01 -3.33 11.41
N GLY A 7 -5.92 -2.65 11.77
CA GLY A 7 -4.63 -3.28 12.06
C GLY A 7 -4.73 -4.31 13.18
N LEU A 8 -5.49 -4.02 14.25
CA LEU A 8 -5.77 -4.99 15.31
C LEU A 8 -6.53 -6.22 14.77
N CYS A 9 -7.49 -6.02 13.87
CA CYS A 9 -8.20 -7.12 13.21
C CYS A 9 -7.24 -7.99 12.38
N TYR A 10 -6.35 -7.37 11.60
CA TYR A 10 -5.30 -8.06 10.85
C TYR A 10 -4.38 -8.87 11.75
N VAL A 11 -3.97 -8.31 12.90
CA VAL A 11 -3.11 -9.00 13.86
C VAL A 11 -3.78 -10.26 14.41
N GLU A 12 -5.04 -10.16 14.84
CA GLU A 12 -5.76 -11.33 15.35
C GLU A 12 -5.87 -12.42 14.29
N PHE A 13 -6.25 -12.05 13.06
CA PHE A 13 -6.42 -13.01 11.97
C PHE A 13 -5.07 -13.67 11.59
N ALA A 14 -4.01 -12.88 11.40
CA ALA A 14 -2.69 -13.37 11.06
C ALA A 14 -2.10 -14.26 12.17
N SER A 15 -2.46 -14.02 13.43
CA SER A 15 -2.06 -14.89 14.55
C SER A 15 -2.80 -16.24 14.58
N MET A 16 -3.97 -16.33 13.95
CA MET A 16 -4.83 -17.52 13.91
C MET A 16 -4.53 -18.41 12.68
N ALA A 17 -4.28 -17.80 11.52
CA ALA A 17 -4.06 -18.51 10.25
C ALA A 17 -2.70 -18.09 9.63
N PRO A 18 -1.58 -18.70 10.05
CA PRO A 18 -0.23 -18.34 9.62
C PRO A 18 0.13 -18.95 8.24
N PHE A 19 -0.79 -18.95 7.29
CA PHE A 19 -0.56 -19.40 5.91
C PHE A 19 -0.31 -18.18 5.02
N ALA A 20 0.54 -18.28 3.99
CA ALA A 20 0.69 -17.17 3.06
C ALA A 20 -0.56 -17.06 2.20
N GLY A 21 -1.09 -15.85 2.09
CA GLY A 21 -2.29 -15.61 1.28
C GLY A 21 -3.03 -14.31 1.56
N SER A 22 -2.51 -13.48 2.47
CA SER A 22 -3.04 -12.14 2.76
C SER A 22 -4.55 -12.16 3.07
N ALA A 23 -5.24 -11.03 2.91
CA ALA A 23 -6.66 -10.91 3.20
C ALA A 23 -7.53 -11.84 2.31
N HIS A 24 -7.06 -12.25 1.13
CA HIS A 24 -7.75 -13.22 0.27
C HIS A 24 -7.98 -14.55 0.98
N THR A 25 -6.92 -15.15 1.54
CA THR A 25 -7.05 -16.43 2.27
C THR A 25 -7.87 -16.28 3.54
N TYR A 26 -7.80 -15.11 4.20
CA TYR A 26 -8.62 -14.83 5.38
C TYR A 26 -10.11 -14.79 5.05
N ALA A 27 -10.48 -14.07 3.99
CA ALA A 27 -11.84 -14.03 3.48
C ALA A 27 -12.29 -15.41 2.99
N TYR A 28 -11.41 -16.22 2.40
CA TYR A 28 -11.75 -17.58 2.00
C TYR A 28 -12.16 -18.45 3.19
N ILE A 29 -11.39 -18.42 4.27
CA ILE A 29 -11.66 -19.22 5.48
C ILE A 29 -12.91 -18.72 6.22
N ALA A 30 -13.11 -17.40 6.28
CA ALA A 30 -14.17 -16.80 7.10
C ALA A 30 -15.51 -16.62 6.36
N LEU A 31 -15.46 -16.25 5.08
CA LEU A 31 -16.60 -15.71 4.32
C LEU A 31 -16.91 -16.53 3.05
N GLY A 32 -16.00 -17.39 2.62
CA GLY A 32 -16.17 -18.26 1.46
C GLY A 32 -15.57 -17.70 0.15
N GLU A 33 -15.68 -18.51 -0.91
CA GLU A 33 -14.96 -18.32 -2.17
C GLU A 33 -15.27 -16.99 -2.89
N ILE A 34 -16.54 -16.58 -2.96
CA ILE A 34 -16.93 -15.37 -3.69
C ILE A 34 -16.35 -14.11 -3.03
N LEU A 35 -16.42 -14.03 -1.70
CA LEU A 35 -15.88 -12.90 -0.95
C LEU A 35 -14.34 -12.93 -0.94
N ALA A 36 -13.75 -14.12 -0.94
CA ALA A 36 -12.31 -14.27 -1.16
C ALA A 36 -11.89 -13.74 -2.53
N TRP A 37 -12.58 -14.15 -3.60
CA TRP A 37 -12.33 -13.66 -4.96
C TRP A 37 -12.36 -12.14 -5.01
N ILE A 38 -13.39 -11.52 -4.42
CA ILE A 38 -13.51 -10.05 -4.36
C ILE A 38 -12.27 -9.44 -3.70
N VAL A 39 -11.85 -9.96 -2.54
CA VAL A 39 -10.64 -9.47 -1.86
C VAL A 39 -9.38 -9.69 -2.69
N GLY A 40 -9.21 -10.85 -3.31
CA GLY A 40 -8.01 -11.13 -4.13
C GLY A 40 -7.94 -10.24 -5.37
N TRP A 41 -9.06 -10.07 -6.06
CA TRP A 41 -9.20 -9.20 -7.22
C TRP A 41 -8.94 -7.72 -6.88
N ASP A 42 -9.36 -7.32 -5.68
CA ASP A 42 -9.16 -5.98 -5.16
C ASP A 42 -7.72 -5.72 -4.71
N LEU A 43 -7.11 -6.64 -3.95
CA LEU A 43 -5.69 -6.55 -3.55
C LEU A 43 -4.75 -6.52 -4.76
N LEU A 44 -5.08 -7.29 -5.81
CA LEU A 44 -4.35 -7.27 -7.07
C LEU A 44 -4.32 -5.87 -7.68
N PHE A 45 -5.48 -5.21 -7.69
CA PHE A 45 -5.64 -3.85 -8.18
C PHE A 45 -4.91 -2.86 -7.28
N GLU A 46 -5.23 -2.86 -5.98
CA GLU A 46 -4.63 -1.99 -4.97
C GLU A 46 -3.11 -1.99 -5.06
N PHE A 47 -2.45 -3.15 -4.92
CA PHE A 47 -1.00 -3.20 -4.90
C PHE A 47 -0.36 -2.72 -6.21
N THR A 48 -1.01 -2.99 -7.35
CA THR A 48 -0.53 -2.51 -8.67
C THR A 48 -0.69 -1.00 -8.80
N VAL A 49 -1.82 -0.45 -8.35
CA VAL A 49 -2.06 0.99 -8.36
C VAL A 49 -1.14 1.70 -7.38
N VAL A 50 -0.90 1.15 -6.19
CA VAL A 50 0.07 1.70 -5.22
C VAL A 50 1.46 1.79 -5.84
N CYS A 51 1.94 0.74 -6.53
CA CYS A 51 3.21 0.80 -7.27
C CYS A 51 3.24 1.98 -8.26
N SER A 52 2.14 2.20 -8.97
CA SER A 52 1.97 3.32 -9.90
C SER A 52 2.06 4.66 -9.16
N THR A 53 1.27 4.86 -8.10
CA THR A 53 1.26 6.09 -7.29
C THR A 53 2.65 6.43 -6.75
N VAL A 54 3.33 5.44 -6.19
CA VAL A 54 4.69 5.61 -5.62
C VAL A 54 5.69 5.98 -6.70
N SER A 55 5.55 5.46 -7.93
CA SER A 55 6.41 5.82 -9.06
C SER A 55 6.24 7.26 -9.51
N VAL A 56 5.02 7.81 -9.48
CA VAL A 56 4.77 9.22 -9.78
C VAL A 56 5.40 10.11 -8.71
N GLY A 57 5.24 9.75 -7.43
CA GLY A 57 5.93 10.44 -6.34
C GLY A 57 7.45 10.41 -6.49
N TRP A 58 8.02 9.25 -6.83
CA TRP A 58 9.45 9.09 -7.08
C TRP A 58 9.94 9.95 -8.26
N SER A 59 9.16 9.99 -9.35
CA SER A 59 9.43 10.87 -10.50
C SER A 59 9.53 12.33 -10.08
N GLY A 60 8.61 12.81 -9.22
CA GLY A 60 8.66 14.16 -8.66
C GLY A 60 9.99 14.47 -7.96
N TYR A 61 10.47 13.57 -7.10
CA TYR A 61 11.77 13.70 -6.43
C TYR A 61 12.95 13.63 -7.42
N VAL A 62 12.88 12.80 -8.47
CA VAL A 62 13.94 12.73 -9.49
C VAL A 62 14.03 14.04 -10.25
N VAL A 63 12.90 14.59 -10.69
CA VAL A 63 12.85 15.85 -11.43
C VAL A 63 13.37 17.01 -10.58
N SER A 64 12.93 17.11 -9.32
CA SER A 64 13.44 18.14 -8.39
C SER A 64 14.93 17.97 -8.12
N PHE A 65 15.42 16.73 -7.96
CA PHE A 65 16.84 16.46 -7.77
C PHE A 65 17.68 16.84 -9.01
N LEU A 66 17.26 16.45 -10.21
CA LEU A 66 17.94 16.83 -11.45
C LEU A 66 17.95 18.34 -11.67
N LYS A 67 16.84 19.02 -11.36
CA LYS A 67 16.76 20.47 -11.37
C LYS A 67 17.76 21.11 -10.41
N SER A 68 17.98 20.52 -9.23
CA SER A 68 19.00 20.99 -8.27
C SER A 68 20.44 20.87 -8.80
N LEU A 69 20.67 19.97 -9.77
CA LEU A 69 21.94 19.81 -10.49
C LEU A 69 22.03 20.69 -11.75
N GLY A 70 21.02 21.51 -12.03
CA GLY A 70 20.95 22.37 -13.22
C GLY A 70 20.41 21.68 -14.47
N VAL A 71 19.82 20.49 -14.34
CA VAL A 71 19.20 19.75 -15.45
C VAL A 71 17.69 19.93 -15.40
N ASP A 72 17.16 20.78 -16.28
CA ASP A 72 15.71 20.98 -16.44
C ASP A 72 15.14 20.01 -17.49
N LEU A 73 14.27 19.11 -17.05
CA LEU A 73 13.56 18.19 -17.94
C LEU A 73 12.25 18.82 -18.46
N PRO A 74 11.87 18.61 -19.73
CA PRO A 74 10.62 19.14 -20.27
C PRO A 74 9.39 18.62 -19.52
N ALA A 75 8.45 19.52 -19.21
CA ALA A 75 7.20 19.17 -18.52
C ALA A 75 6.36 18.12 -19.29
N ALA A 76 6.44 18.13 -20.63
CA ALA A 76 5.78 17.15 -21.51
C ALA A 76 6.14 15.69 -21.18
N PHE A 77 7.37 15.43 -20.70
CA PHE A 77 7.90 14.10 -20.45
C PHE A 77 8.06 13.74 -18.97
N THR A 78 7.60 14.62 -18.08
CA THR A 78 7.74 14.46 -16.62
C THR A 78 6.41 14.53 -15.88
N ARG A 79 5.33 14.86 -16.59
CA ARG A 79 3.98 15.02 -16.04
C ARG A 79 2.97 14.23 -16.86
N ASP A 80 1.87 13.88 -16.22
CA ASP A 80 0.70 13.30 -16.86
C ASP A 80 -0.13 14.37 -17.60
N ILE A 81 -1.12 13.90 -18.36
CA ILE A 81 -2.00 14.75 -19.20
C ILE A 81 -2.79 15.75 -18.34
N ALA A 82 -3.26 15.36 -17.15
CA ALA A 82 -4.06 16.22 -16.30
C ALA A 82 -3.26 17.44 -15.78
N HIS A 83 -1.93 17.34 -15.73
CA HIS A 83 -1.02 18.41 -15.30
C HIS A 83 -0.25 19.08 -16.45
N GLY A 84 -0.75 18.95 -17.69
CA GLY A 84 -0.19 19.60 -18.88
C GLY A 84 1.05 18.90 -19.45
N GLY A 85 1.31 17.65 -19.05
CA GLY A 85 2.29 16.78 -19.69
C GLY A 85 1.66 15.86 -20.74
N ILE A 86 2.45 14.92 -21.24
CA ILE A 86 1.99 13.86 -22.16
C ILE A 86 2.17 12.50 -21.50
N ILE A 87 3.34 12.29 -20.88
CA ILE A 87 3.74 11.03 -20.29
C ILE A 87 4.81 11.26 -19.22
N ASN A 88 4.72 10.54 -18.11
CA ASN A 88 5.71 10.60 -17.03
C ASN A 88 6.83 9.57 -17.26
N ILE A 89 7.84 9.95 -18.07
CA ILE A 89 8.97 9.07 -18.40
C ILE A 89 9.77 8.63 -17.18
N PRO A 90 10.12 9.50 -16.20
CA PRO A 90 10.87 9.05 -15.05
C PRO A 90 10.10 7.99 -14.24
N ALA A 91 8.78 8.12 -14.07
CA ALA A 91 7.98 7.10 -13.40
C ALA A 91 8.07 5.73 -14.11
N ILE A 92 7.97 5.73 -15.44
CA ILE A 92 8.10 4.53 -16.29
C ILE A 92 9.48 3.90 -16.14
N LEU A 93 10.55 4.71 -16.18
CA LEU A 93 11.93 4.21 -16.02
C LEU A 93 12.17 3.65 -14.61
N GLY A 94 11.63 4.30 -13.59
CA GLY A 94 11.69 3.83 -12.21
C GLY A 94 11.02 2.47 -12.04
N LEU A 95 9.79 2.32 -12.54
CA LEU A 95 9.08 1.04 -12.50
C LEU A 95 9.73 -0.03 -13.37
N GLY A 96 10.26 0.33 -14.54
CA GLY A 96 11.01 -0.58 -15.40
C GLY A 96 12.26 -1.13 -14.71
N LEU A 97 13.00 -0.27 -14.02
CA LEU A 97 14.15 -0.66 -13.22
C LEU A 97 13.75 -1.60 -12.07
N VAL A 98 12.70 -1.25 -11.32
CA VAL A 98 12.21 -2.08 -10.21
C VAL A 98 11.66 -3.42 -10.72
N GLY A 99 10.95 -3.42 -11.85
CA GLY A 99 10.43 -4.61 -12.50
C GLY A 99 11.54 -5.54 -12.99
N TYR A 100 12.60 -4.99 -13.59
CA TYR A 100 13.79 -5.74 -13.96
C TYR A 100 14.47 -6.37 -12.74
N VAL A 101 14.59 -5.60 -11.66
CA VAL A 101 15.14 -6.05 -10.39
C VAL A 101 14.30 -7.19 -9.79
N ALA A 102 12.97 -7.06 -9.80
CA ALA A 102 12.05 -8.08 -9.33
C ALA A 102 12.14 -9.36 -10.19
N TYR A 103 12.22 -9.22 -11.51
CA TYR A 103 12.36 -10.32 -12.46
C TYR A 103 13.67 -11.09 -12.26
N SER A 104 14.76 -10.39 -11.93
CA SER A 104 16.11 -10.95 -11.78
C SER A 104 16.27 -11.91 -10.58
N GLY A 105 15.26 -12.01 -9.71
CA GLY A 105 15.24 -13.00 -8.62
C GLY A 105 16.26 -12.73 -7.52
N ILE A 106 16.26 -11.52 -6.96
CA ILE A 106 17.20 -11.14 -5.90
C ILE A 106 17.02 -12.04 -4.66
N LYS A 107 18.09 -12.75 -4.28
CA LYS A 107 18.12 -13.60 -3.07
C LYS A 107 18.25 -12.82 -1.75
N ASN A 108 18.65 -11.55 -1.82
CA ASN A 108 18.94 -10.67 -0.66
C ASN A 108 17.96 -9.49 -0.49
N VAL A 109 16.74 -9.56 -1.05
CA VAL A 109 15.75 -8.45 -0.98
C VAL A 109 15.53 -7.98 0.46
N SER A 110 15.45 -8.93 1.40
CA SER A 110 15.23 -8.65 2.82
C SER A 110 16.34 -7.78 3.44
N ARG A 111 17.62 -8.08 3.20
CA ARG A 111 18.75 -7.30 3.77
C ARG A 111 18.80 -5.89 3.20
N THR A 112 18.60 -5.76 1.89
CA THR A 112 18.55 -4.46 1.22
C THR A 112 17.38 -3.62 1.74
N ASN A 113 16.20 -4.24 1.93
CA ASN A 113 15.04 -3.54 2.48
C ASN A 113 15.26 -3.06 3.92
N VAL A 114 15.93 -3.83 4.77
CA VAL A 114 16.27 -3.38 6.13
C VAL A 114 17.19 -2.16 6.08
N LEU A 115 18.25 -2.20 5.29
CA LEU A 115 19.18 -1.07 5.13
C LEU A 115 18.45 0.19 4.64
N LEU A 116 17.62 0.05 3.59
CA LEU A 116 16.83 1.15 3.04
C LEU A 116 15.81 1.70 4.05
N THR A 117 15.27 0.85 4.91
CA THR A 117 14.34 1.28 5.97
C THR A 117 15.06 2.10 7.03
N VAL A 118 16.26 1.68 7.46
CA VAL A 118 17.08 2.45 8.42
C VAL A 118 17.42 3.82 7.84
N ILE A 119 17.85 3.89 6.58
CA ILE A 119 18.15 5.15 5.89
C ILE A 119 16.93 6.08 5.87
N LYS A 120 15.75 5.54 5.53
CA LYS A 120 14.48 6.30 5.54
C LYS A 120 14.16 6.86 6.92
N LEU A 121 14.28 6.03 7.98
CA LEU A 121 14.01 6.46 9.34
C LEU A 121 14.98 7.57 9.78
N LEU A 122 16.27 7.43 9.48
CA LEU A 122 17.27 8.45 9.78
C LEU A 122 17.00 9.76 9.04
N ALA A 123 16.57 9.71 7.78
CA ALA A 123 16.21 10.90 7.03
C ALA A 123 14.98 11.62 7.62
N ILE A 124 13.96 10.87 8.05
CA ILE A 124 12.79 11.45 8.73
C ILE A 124 13.21 12.08 10.06
N LEU A 125 14.00 11.38 10.88
CA LEU A 125 14.47 11.90 12.16
C LEU A 125 15.34 13.16 11.98
N PHE A 126 16.17 13.18 10.95
CA PHE A 126 16.95 14.36 10.57
C PHE A 126 16.05 15.54 10.18
N PHE A 127 15.03 15.31 9.34
CA PHE A 127 14.06 16.36 9.00
C PHE A 127 13.38 16.92 10.25
N LEU A 128 12.89 16.04 11.13
CA LEU A 128 12.20 16.44 12.35
C LEU A 128 13.12 17.25 13.26
N ALA A 129 14.37 16.82 13.44
CA ALA A 129 15.35 17.54 14.25
C ALA A 129 15.63 18.96 13.71
N CYS A 130 15.82 19.10 12.39
CA CYS A 130 16.04 20.40 11.77
C CYS A 130 14.79 21.28 11.83
N GLY A 131 13.61 20.72 11.55
CA GLY A 131 12.36 21.45 11.47
C GLY A 131 11.85 21.94 12.83
N LEU A 132 12.07 21.18 13.91
CA LEU A 132 11.71 21.61 15.27
C LEU A 132 12.39 22.92 15.69
N LEU A 133 13.60 23.19 15.18
CA LEU A 133 14.35 24.42 15.46
C LEU A 133 13.85 25.64 14.66
N HIS A 134 13.01 25.42 13.64
CA HIS A 134 12.55 26.46 12.70
C HIS A 134 11.02 26.59 12.65
N LEU A 135 10.32 26.10 13.68
CA LEU A 135 8.87 26.22 13.76
C LEU A 135 8.46 27.68 13.88
N LYS A 136 7.50 28.06 13.04
CA LYS A 136 6.83 29.36 13.09
C LYS A 136 5.36 29.10 13.44
N PRO A 137 4.94 29.26 14.71
CA PRO A 137 3.56 28.99 15.12
C PRO A 137 2.50 29.76 14.33
N ALA A 138 2.87 30.91 13.74
CA ALA A 138 2.02 31.67 12.82
C ALA A 138 1.54 30.85 11.61
N ASN A 139 2.31 29.84 11.17
CA ASN A 139 1.92 28.99 10.04
C ASN A 139 0.74 28.05 10.37
N TRP A 140 0.45 27.80 11.65
CA TRP A 140 -0.72 27.03 12.08
C TRP A 140 -1.99 27.86 12.18
N HIS A 141 -1.94 29.15 11.84
CA HIS A 141 -3.13 30.00 11.78
C HIS A 141 -3.47 30.37 10.33
N PRO A 142 -4.70 30.08 9.87
CA PRO A 142 -5.75 29.28 10.54
C PRO A 142 -5.42 27.78 10.57
N PHE A 143 -5.81 27.08 11.64
CA PHE A 143 -5.50 25.64 11.80
C PHE A 143 -6.35 24.75 10.90
N ALA A 144 -7.63 25.10 10.73
CA ALA A 144 -8.57 24.38 9.88
C ALA A 144 -9.19 25.32 8.83
N PRO A 145 -8.41 25.80 7.85
CA PRO A 145 -8.89 26.75 6.84
C PRO A 145 -10.07 26.23 6.03
N PHE A 146 -10.14 24.91 5.85
CA PHE A 146 -11.18 24.21 5.08
C PHE A 146 -12.22 23.50 5.97
N GLY A 147 -12.23 23.80 7.28
CA GLY A 147 -13.12 23.20 8.26
C GLY A 147 -13.01 21.67 8.34
N LEU A 148 -14.07 21.03 8.88
CA LEU A 148 -14.12 19.58 9.06
C LEU A 148 -14.13 18.81 7.73
N SER A 149 -14.74 19.37 6.69
CA SER A 149 -14.81 18.75 5.37
C SER A 149 -13.42 18.59 4.73
N GLY A 150 -12.56 19.61 4.84
CA GLY A 150 -11.18 19.52 4.37
C GLY A 150 -10.35 18.52 5.19
N ILE A 151 -10.58 18.41 6.50
CA ILE A 151 -9.92 17.41 7.36
C ILE A 151 -10.30 15.99 6.92
N LEU A 152 -11.59 15.73 6.66
CA LEU A 152 -12.05 14.41 6.22
C LEU A 152 -11.52 14.05 4.83
N THR A 153 -11.56 14.99 3.89
CA THR A 153 -11.02 14.79 2.53
C THR A 153 -9.50 14.55 2.58
N GLY A 154 -8.78 15.35 3.36
CA GLY A 154 -7.35 15.18 3.59
C GLY A 154 -7.01 13.85 4.27
N ALA A 155 -7.84 13.39 5.21
CA ALA A 155 -7.69 12.07 5.83
C ALA A 155 -7.93 10.93 4.83
N ALA A 156 -8.90 11.07 3.92
CA ALA A 156 -9.16 10.09 2.87
C ALA A 156 -8.01 10.00 1.86
N LEU A 157 -7.39 11.13 1.49
CA LEU A 157 -6.21 11.15 0.60
C LEU A 157 -4.95 10.63 1.31
N THR A 158 -4.67 11.11 2.53
CA THR A 158 -3.48 10.71 3.30
C THR A 158 -3.57 9.31 3.89
N PHE A 159 -4.76 8.68 3.87
CA PHE A 159 -4.92 7.26 4.18
C PHE A 159 -3.94 6.38 3.39
N PHE A 160 -3.64 6.77 2.14
CA PHE A 160 -2.64 6.12 1.29
C PHE A 160 -1.31 5.88 2.02
N ALA A 161 -0.85 6.85 2.81
CA ALA A 161 0.41 6.74 3.53
C ALA A 161 0.40 5.60 4.57
N TYR A 162 -0.77 5.23 5.09
CA TYR A 162 -0.92 4.15 6.06
C TYR A 162 -1.10 2.77 5.44
N THR A 163 -1.20 2.67 4.12
CA THR A 163 -1.27 1.37 3.44
C THR A 163 0.06 0.62 3.58
N GLY A 164 0.03 -0.72 3.50
CA GLY A 164 1.23 -1.55 3.38
C GLY A 164 1.51 -2.47 4.57
N PHE A 165 0.86 -2.23 5.72
CA PHE A 165 0.94 -3.18 6.84
C PHE A 165 0.26 -4.52 6.51
N ASP A 166 -0.78 -4.47 5.68
CA ASP A 166 -1.49 -5.60 5.11
C ASP A 166 -0.64 -6.38 4.11
N GLY A 167 0.23 -5.71 3.34
CA GLY A 167 1.22 -6.34 2.47
C GLY A 167 2.18 -7.29 3.21
N MET A 168 2.48 -7.03 4.50
CA MET A 168 3.31 -7.94 5.32
C MET A 168 2.69 -9.33 5.50
N THR A 169 1.37 -9.46 5.39
CA THR A 169 0.69 -10.76 5.50
C THR A 169 0.94 -11.67 4.28
N SER A 170 1.44 -11.12 3.17
CA SER A 170 1.79 -11.89 1.97
C SER A 170 3.07 -12.73 2.13
N VAL A 171 3.91 -12.43 3.13
CA VAL A 171 5.19 -13.12 3.41
C VAL A 171 5.15 -13.96 4.68
N LEU A 172 3.96 -14.28 5.20
CA LEU A 172 3.83 -15.00 6.48
C LEU A 172 4.59 -16.33 6.53
N GLU A 173 4.67 -17.05 5.40
CA GLU A 173 5.42 -18.30 5.28
C GLU A 173 6.94 -18.12 5.46
N GLU A 174 7.46 -16.91 5.23
CA GLU A 174 8.88 -16.58 5.36
C GLU A 174 9.23 -16.07 6.78
N VAL A 175 8.23 -15.83 7.63
CA VAL A 175 8.42 -15.24 8.96
C VAL A 175 8.72 -16.32 10.00
N LYS A 176 9.82 -16.14 10.73
CA LYS A 176 10.13 -16.98 11.90
C LYS A 176 9.15 -16.68 13.03
N ASN A 177 8.50 -17.72 13.57
CA ASN A 177 7.50 -17.62 14.65
C ASN A 177 6.38 -16.59 14.37
N PRO A 178 5.61 -16.76 13.28
CA PRO A 178 4.65 -15.74 12.81
C PRO A 178 3.63 -15.36 13.89
N GLN A 179 3.22 -16.30 14.75
CA GLN A 179 2.23 -16.08 15.81
C GLN A 179 2.65 -15.03 16.85
N ARG A 180 3.96 -14.83 17.06
CA ARG A 180 4.50 -13.81 17.98
C ARG A 180 5.09 -12.62 17.25
N SER A 181 5.81 -12.87 16.16
CA SER A 181 6.51 -11.83 15.40
C SER A 181 5.54 -10.86 14.71
N ILE A 182 4.42 -11.37 14.19
CA ILE A 182 3.46 -10.55 13.43
C ILE A 182 2.70 -9.56 14.32
N PRO A 183 2.15 -9.95 15.49
CA PRO A 183 1.54 -8.98 16.39
C PRO A 183 2.47 -7.84 16.78
N VAL A 184 3.73 -8.15 17.13
CA VAL A 184 4.72 -7.14 17.51
C VAL A 184 5.05 -6.24 16.32
N ALA A 185 5.27 -6.80 15.14
CA ALA A 185 5.62 -6.05 13.95
C ALA A 185 4.49 -5.12 13.48
N LEU A 186 3.25 -5.62 13.44
CA LEU A 186 2.08 -4.83 13.00
C LEU A 186 1.73 -3.73 13.99
N ILE A 187 1.58 -4.04 15.28
CA ILE A 187 1.19 -3.06 16.29
C ILE A 187 2.32 -2.04 16.52
N GLY A 188 3.55 -2.53 16.71
CA GLY A 188 4.71 -1.67 16.92
C GLY A 188 5.03 -0.83 15.69
N GLY A 189 5.03 -1.44 14.50
CA GLY A 189 5.26 -0.75 13.24
C GLY A 189 4.22 0.33 12.97
N LEU A 190 2.93 0.00 13.10
CA LEU A 190 1.85 0.97 12.90
C LEU A 190 1.93 2.13 13.91
N GLY A 191 2.24 1.84 15.19
CA GLY A 191 2.42 2.86 16.21
C GLY A 191 3.57 3.83 15.90
N ILE A 192 4.72 3.30 15.46
CA ILE A 192 5.87 4.12 15.04
C ILE A 192 5.49 4.98 13.83
N VAL A 193 4.83 4.41 12.82
CA VAL A 193 4.43 5.13 11.61
C VAL A 193 3.46 6.26 11.94
N ILE A 194 2.45 6.02 12.79
CA ILE A 194 1.52 7.05 13.25
C ILE A 194 2.26 8.21 13.91
N LEU A 195 3.18 7.91 14.84
CA LEU A 195 3.96 8.94 15.53
C LEU A 195 4.79 9.76 14.54
N LEU A 196 5.48 9.10 13.61
CA LEU A 196 6.31 9.76 12.61
C LEU A 196 5.48 10.64 11.67
N TYR A 197 4.32 10.18 11.20
CA TYR A 197 3.48 10.96 10.29
C TYR A 197 2.84 12.16 10.95
N VAL A 198 2.34 12.03 12.19
CA VAL A 198 1.81 13.17 12.95
C VAL A 198 2.92 14.19 13.21
N SER A 199 4.12 13.73 13.60
CA SER A 199 5.28 14.61 13.81
C SER A 199 5.70 15.31 12.52
N MET A 200 5.76 14.56 11.41
CA MET A 200 6.12 15.09 10.10
C MET A 200 5.13 16.17 9.65
N ALA A 201 3.82 15.90 9.74
CA ALA A 201 2.79 16.86 9.35
C ALA A 201 2.85 18.13 10.21
N ALA A 202 3.00 17.99 11.53
CA ALA A 202 3.11 19.12 12.45
C ALA A 202 4.36 19.98 12.15
N VAL A 203 5.52 19.34 11.96
CA VAL A 203 6.77 20.05 11.64
C VAL A 203 6.71 20.69 10.26
N LEU A 204 6.25 19.96 9.24
CA LEU A 204 6.21 20.46 7.86
C LEU A 204 5.31 21.71 7.75
N THR A 205 4.10 21.65 8.31
CA THR A 205 3.17 22.80 8.34
C THR A 205 3.61 23.90 9.29
N GLY A 206 4.41 23.59 10.31
CA GLY A 206 4.98 24.57 11.23
C GLY A 206 6.14 25.36 10.61
N VAL A 207 6.94 24.73 9.74
CA VAL A 207 8.07 25.38 9.05
C VAL A 207 7.59 26.19 7.84
N VAL A 208 6.71 25.62 7.02
CA VAL A 208 6.21 26.22 5.79
C VAL A 208 4.68 26.32 5.82
N ASN A 209 4.15 27.50 5.46
CA ASN A 209 2.71 27.70 5.37
C ASN A 209 2.07 26.74 4.34
N TYR A 210 0.92 26.16 4.71
CA TYR A 210 0.25 25.11 3.93
C TYR A 210 -0.03 25.48 2.47
N VAL A 211 -0.20 26.78 2.15
CA VAL A 211 -0.47 27.27 0.78
C VAL A 211 0.72 27.04 -0.16
N ARG A 212 1.94 26.89 0.36
CA ARG A 212 3.15 26.66 -0.43
C ARG A 212 3.61 25.20 -0.47
N LEU A 213 2.87 24.29 0.17
CA LEU A 213 3.25 22.88 0.28
C LEU A 213 2.80 22.03 -0.92
N ASP A 214 2.07 22.60 -1.88
CA ASP A 214 1.70 21.94 -3.12
C ASP A 214 2.89 21.88 -4.10
N VAL A 215 3.88 21.07 -3.74
CA VAL A 215 5.10 20.83 -4.51
C VAL A 215 5.38 19.32 -4.56
N PRO A 216 6.10 18.83 -5.58
CA PRO A 216 6.39 17.39 -5.71
C PRO A 216 7.22 16.80 -4.55
N ASP A 217 8.07 17.61 -3.91
CA ASP A 217 9.01 17.21 -2.86
C ASP A 217 8.93 18.09 -1.57
N PRO A 218 7.82 18.06 -0.81
CA PRO A 218 7.57 19.01 0.27
C PRO A 218 8.61 19.02 1.40
N ALA A 219 9.16 17.85 1.74
CA ALA A 219 10.17 17.74 2.80
C ALA A 219 11.51 18.38 2.40
N ALA A 220 11.93 18.18 1.15
CA ALA A 220 13.14 18.82 0.62
C ALA A 220 12.91 20.33 0.46
N PHE A 221 11.73 20.72 -0.02
CA PHE A 221 11.31 22.12 -0.12
C PHE A 221 11.35 22.84 1.23
N ALA A 222 10.82 22.25 2.29
CA ALA A 222 10.87 22.84 3.62
C ALA A 222 12.31 23.02 4.14
N LEU A 223 13.23 22.09 3.84
CA LEU A 223 14.65 22.26 4.18
C LEU A 223 15.31 23.40 3.42
N MET A 224 14.94 23.60 2.16
CA MET A 224 15.42 24.74 1.37
C MET A 224 14.89 26.07 1.93
N GLU A 225 13.63 26.14 2.35
CA GLU A 225 13.04 27.31 3.01
C GLU A 225 13.69 27.64 4.37
N MET A 226 14.25 26.64 5.06
CA MET A 226 15.06 26.84 6.26
C MET A 226 16.52 27.27 5.96
N GLY A 227 16.91 27.36 4.69
CA GLY A 227 18.29 27.65 4.27
C GLY A 227 19.23 26.44 4.29
N ILE A 228 18.73 25.24 4.61
CA ILE A 228 19.51 23.99 4.73
C ILE A 228 19.54 23.26 3.37
N ARG A 229 20.17 23.89 2.37
CA ARG A 229 20.17 23.39 0.97
C ARG A 229 20.78 21.98 0.83
N TRP A 230 21.87 21.71 1.53
CA TRP A 230 22.52 20.39 1.53
C TRP A 230 21.62 19.31 2.17
N GLY A 231 20.82 19.69 3.16
CA GLY A 231 19.86 18.80 3.82
C GLY A 231 18.73 18.40 2.87
N GLY A 232 18.24 19.33 2.06
CA GLY A 232 17.24 19.03 1.03
C GLY A 232 17.72 17.96 0.04
N ALA A 233 18.97 18.05 -0.41
CA ALA A 233 19.58 17.04 -1.28
C ALA A 233 19.73 15.68 -0.58
N LEU A 234 20.22 15.67 0.67
CA LEU A 234 20.38 14.44 1.46
C LEU A 234 19.04 13.69 1.62
N ILE A 235 17.99 14.41 2.01
CA ILE A 235 16.65 13.83 2.16
C ILE A 235 16.10 13.35 0.83
N SER A 236 16.27 14.12 -0.24
CA SER A 236 15.81 13.73 -1.58
C SER A 236 16.40 12.38 -1.99
N VAL A 237 17.71 12.19 -1.80
CA VAL A 237 18.38 10.92 -2.10
C VAL A 237 17.83 9.78 -1.24
N ALA A 238 17.66 10.00 0.07
CA ALA A 238 17.09 8.99 0.97
C ALA A 238 15.66 8.58 0.58
N ILE A 239 14.84 9.55 0.17
CA ILE A 239 13.46 9.31 -0.30
C ILE A 239 13.47 8.57 -1.64
N LEU A 240 14.36 8.91 -2.58
CA LEU A 240 14.47 8.21 -3.87
C LEU A 240 14.73 6.71 -3.70
N PHE A 241 15.74 6.34 -2.90
CA PHE A 241 15.97 4.94 -2.56
C PHE A 241 14.83 4.34 -1.75
N GLY A 242 14.20 5.15 -0.91
CA GLY A 242 13.08 4.77 -0.10
C GLY A 242 11.87 4.32 -0.91
N LEU A 243 11.47 5.10 -1.91
CA LEU A 243 10.32 4.82 -2.76
C LEU A 243 10.58 3.61 -3.67
N ILE A 244 11.82 3.39 -4.13
CA ILE A 244 12.21 2.17 -4.85
C ILE A 244 11.90 0.91 -4.02
N ALA A 245 12.26 0.91 -2.72
CA ALA A 245 11.93 -0.20 -1.83
C ALA A 245 10.42 -0.40 -1.66
N VAL A 246 9.64 0.68 -1.64
CA VAL A 246 8.16 0.59 -1.56
C VAL A 246 7.60 -0.03 -2.84
N MET A 247 8.02 0.45 -4.03
CA MET A 247 7.60 -0.13 -5.31
C MET A 247 7.95 -1.62 -5.42
N LEU A 248 9.14 -2.00 -4.97
CA LEU A 248 9.57 -3.40 -4.97
C LEU A 248 8.69 -4.24 -4.04
N GLY A 249 8.40 -3.74 -2.83
CA GLY A 249 7.54 -4.42 -1.86
C GLY A 249 6.14 -4.70 -2.41
N TYR A 250 5.45 -3.65 -2.86
CA TYR A 250 4.10 -3.78 -3.42
C TYR A 250 4.08 -4.60 -4.72
N GLY A 251 5.07 -4.43 -5.60
CA GLY A 251 5.12 -5.15 -6.86
C GLY A 251 5.30 -6.65 -6.65
N LEU A 252 6.11 -7.04 -5.65
CA LEU A 252 6.25 -8.45 -5.25
C LEU A 252 4.99 -8.98 -4.56
N SER A 253 4.32 -8.19 -3.73
CA SER A 253 3.04 -8.58 -3.11
C SER A 253 1.94 -8.79 -4.16
N ALA A 254 1.77 -7.87 -5.11
CA ALA A 254 0.84 -7.99 -6.23
C ALA A 254 1.13 -9.23 -7.08
N THR A 255 2.41 -9.46 -7.39
CA THR A 255 2.86 -10.63 -8.15
C THR A 255 2.49 -11.93 -7.43
N ARG A 256 2.66 -11.99 -6.10
CA ARG A 256 2.32 -13.17 -5.28
C ARG A 256 0.82 -13.41 -5.22
N VAL A 257 0.00 -12.36 -5.08
CA VAL A 257 -1.46 -12.48 -5.12
C VAL A 257 -1.91 -13.05 -6.47
N LEU A 258 -1.41 -12.49 -7.58
CA LEU A 258 -1.71 -12.96 -8.93
C LEU A 258 -1.29 -14.44 -9.14
N PHE A 259 -0.09 -14.80 -8.66
CA PHE A 259 0.41 -16.17 -8.68
C PHE A 259 -0.49 -17.12 -7.87
N ALA A 260 -0.87 -16.74 -6.66
CA ALA A 260 -1.72 -17.56 -5.78
C ALA A 260 -3.11 -17.77 -6.38
N MET A 261 -3.77 -16.70 -6.87
CA MET A 261 -5.08 -16.80 -7.52
C MET A 261 -5.04 -17.68 -8.78
N SER A 262 -3.95 -17.62 -9.55
CA SER A 262 -3.74 -18.48 -10.71
C SER A 262 -3.51 -19.95 -10.32
N ARG A 263 -2.70 -20.20 -9.29
CA ARG A 263 -2.47 -21.54 -8.73
C ARG A 263 -3.77 -22.17 -8.21
N ASP A 264 -4.61 -21.37 -7.57
CA ASP A 264 -5.89 -21.78 -7.00
C ASP A 264 -6.97 -22.01 -8.09
N GLY A 265 -6.65 -21.70 -9.35
CA GLY A 265 -7.48 -21.95 -10.52
C GLY A 265 -8.49 -20.84 -10.83
N LEU A 266 -8.47 -19.74 -10.07
CA LEU A 266 -9.37 -18.60 -10.26
C LEU A 266 -8.96 -17.73 -11.47
N LEU A 267 -7.70 -17.81 -11.89
CA LEU A 267 -7.15 -17.12 -13.06
C LEU A 267 -6.39 -18.09 -13.99
N PRO A 268 -6.12 -17.73 -15.26
CA PRO A 268 -5.40 -18.57 -16.19
C PRO A 268 -4.06 -19.08 -15.63
N PRO A 269 -3.69 -20.37 -15.83
CA PRO A 269 -2.49 -20.98 -15.23
C PRO A 269 -1.16 -20.40 -15.73
N VAL A 270 -1.22 -19.54 -16.75
CA VAL A 270 -0.07 -18.85 -17.34
C VAL A 270 0.63 -17.97 -16.30
N PHE A 271 -0.12 -17.35 -15.39
CA PHE A 271 0.42 -16.50 -14.33
C PHE A 271 1.09 -17.30 -13.20
N ALA A 272 0.80 -18.60 -13.08
CA ALA A 272 1.46 -19.51 -12.15
C ALA A 272 2.79 -20.08 -12.68
N ARG A 273 3.24 -19.71 -13.90
CA ARG A 273 4.49 -20.22 -14.46
C ARG A 273 5.72 -19.57 -13.80
N VAL A 274 6.53 -20.39 -13.17
CA VAL A 274 7.79 -19.98 -12.52
C VAL A 274 8.97 -20.15 -13.48
N HIS A 275 9.83 -19.14 -13.57
CA HIS A 275 11.03 -19.19 -14.40
C HIS A 275 12.09 -20.10 -13.76
N GLU A 276 12.70 -21.00 -14.53
CA GLU A 276 13.59 -22.06 -14.01
C GLU A 276 14.81 -21.51 -13.27
N ARG A 277 15.48 -20.48 -13.84
CA ARG A 277 16.71 -19.90 -13.25
C ARG A 277 16.45 -18.95 -12.08
N THR A 278 15.55 -17.98 -12.23
CA THR A 278 15.30 -16.95 -11.22
C THR A 278 14.30 -17.39 -10.14
N ARG A 279 13.53 -18.45 -10.39
CA ARG A 279 12.44 -18.95 -9.52
C ARG A 279 11.34 -17.92 -9.25
N VAL A 280 11.21 -16.92 -10.13
CA VAL A 280 10.18 -15.88 -10.06
C VAL A 280 9.01 -16.25 -10.97
N PRO A 281 7.74 -15.98 -10.59
CA PRO A 281 6.58 -16.09 -11.48
C PRO A 281 6.60 -14.97 -12.54
N HIS A 282 7.49 -15.14 -13.51
CA HIS A 282 7.88 -14.13 -14.48
C HIS A 282 6.72 -13.48 -15.25
N ILE A 283 5.72 -14.24 -15.66
CA ILE A 283 4.57 -13.70 -16.41
C ILE A 283 3.69 -12.82 -15.51
N ALA A 284 3.47 -13.23 -14.26
CA ALA A 284 2.79 -12.41 -13.28
C ALA A 284 3.58 -11.12 -13.01
N THR A 285 4.91 -11.20 -12.82
CA THR A 285 5.76 -10.02 -12.62
C THR A 285 5.67 -9.04 -13.80
N LEU A 286 5.77 -9.52 -15.04
CA LEU A 286 5.66 -8.68 -16.23
C LEU A 286 4.27 -8.04 -16.35
N ALA A 287 3.20 -8.78 -16.04
CA ALA A 287 1.84 -8.25 -16.08
C ALA A 287 1.62 -7.14 -15.04
N ILE A 288 2.05 -7.36 -13.79
CA ILE A 288 1.94 -6.37 -12.71
C ILE A 288 2.74 -5.10 -13.02
N PHE A 289 4.03 -5.25 -13.33
CA PHE A 289 4.87 -4.08 -13.59
C PHE A 289 4.48 -3.40 -14.90
N GLY A 290 4.01 -4.13 -15.91
CA GLY A 290 3.46 -3.56 -17.14
C GLY A 290 2.21 -2.71 -16.87
N ALA A 291 1.26 -3.22 -16.09
CA ALA A 291 0.09 -2.46 -15.67
C ALA A 291 0.48 -1.24 -14.82
N ALA A 292 1.43 -1.39 -13.90
CA ALA A 292 1.92 -0.28 -13.08
C ALA A 292 2.62 0.80 -13.92
N ILE A 293 3.38 0.42 -14.96
CA ILE A 293 4.03 1.34 -15.90
C ILE A 293 2.99 2.18 -16.64
N LEU A 294 1.89 1.56 -17.08
CA LEU A 294 0.79 2.28 -17.71
C LEU A 294 0.13 3.26 -16.71
N GLY A 295 -0.12 2.81 -15.48
CA GLY A 295 -0.67 3.67 -14.42
C GLY A 295 0.23 4.86 -14.13
N GLY A 296 1.49 4.61 -13.77
CA GLY A 296 2.45 5.66 -13.39
C GLY A 296 2.88 6.57 -14.54
N GLY A 297 2.77 6.10 -15.79
CA GLY A 297 3.08 6.88 -16.98
C GLY A 297 2.00 7.88 -17.39
N PHE A 298 0.72 7.54 -17.21
CA PHE A 298 -0.40 8.28 -17.80
C PHE A 298 -1.40 8.86 -16.82
N LEU A 299 -1.50 8.33 -15.60
CA LEU A 299 -2.48 8.78 -14.61
C LEU A 299 -1.83 9.73 -13.59
N SER A 300 -2.64 10.65 -13.07
CA SER A 300 -2.19 11.58 -12.04
C SER A 300 -1.98 10.89 -10.69
N ILE A 301 -1.10 11.44 -9.85
CA ILE A 301 -0.85 10.91 -8.50
C ILE A 301 -2.12 10.89 -7.65
N ASN A 302 -3.00 11.88 -7.80
CA ASN A 302 -4.25 11.97 -7.05
C ASN A 302 -5.22 10.87 -7.45
N GLU A 303 -5.43 10.67 -8.76
CA GLU A 303 -6.30 9.59 -9.24
C GLU A 303 -5.80 8.21 -8.82
N LEU A 304 -4.48 7.98 -8.91
CA LEU A 304 -3.88 6.73 -8.49
C LEU A 304 -4.00 6.52 -6.97
N ALA A 305 -3.76 7.56 -6.16
CA ALA A 305 -3.91 7.49 -4.70
C ALA A 305 -5.36 7.20 -4.30
N GLU A 306 -6.34 7.86 -4.92
CA GLU A 306 -7.77 7.61 -4.69
C GLU A 306 -8.17 6.17 -5.04
N LEU A 307 -7.70 5.66 -6.19
CA LEU A 307 -7.95 4.28 -6.62
C LEU A 307 -7.26 3.24 -5.72
N ALA A 308 -6.05 3.52 -5.23
CA ALA A 308 -5.40 2.67 -4.24
C ALA A 308 -6.17 2.65 -2.91
N ASN A 309 -6.63 3.81 -2.46
CA ASN A 309 -7.33 3.93 -1.17
C ASN A 309 -8.67 3.17 -1.18
N ILE A 310 -9.46 3.26 -2.25
CA ILE A 310 -10.74 2.52 -2.31
C ILE A 310 -10.56 1.01 -2.24
N GLY A 311 -9.52 0.48 -2.89
CA GLY A 311 -9.19 -0.95 -2.80
C GLY A 311 -8.75 -1.35 -1.39
N GLY A 312 -7.75 -0.67 -0.83
CA GLY A 312 -7.29 -0.95 0.53
C GLY A 312 -8.41 -0.86 1.58
N LEU A 313 -9.26 0.18 1.50
CA LEU A 313 -10.40 0.33 2.40
C LEU A 313 -11.44 -0.78 2.26
N THR A 314 -11.63 -1.32 1.05
CA THR A 314 -12.56 -2.44 0.80
C THR A 314 -12.00 -3.74 1.40
N ALA A 315 -10.73 -4.06 1.14
CA ALA A 315 -10.03 -5.18 1.77
C ALA A 315 -10.04 -5.08 3.31
N PHE A 316 -9.89 -3.87 3.85
CA PHE A 316 -9.90 -3.61 5.29
C PHE A 316 -11.29 -3.84 5.88
N THR A 317 -12.33 -3.40 5.19
CA THR A 317 -13.74 -3.64 5.58
C THR A 317 -14.03 -5.13 5.66
N LEU A 318 -13.70 -5.88 4.60
CA LEU A 318 -13.94 -7.33 4.55
C LEU A 318 -13.10 -8.10 5.57
N THR A 319 -11.88 -7.65 5.87
CA THR A 319 -11.03 -8.28 6.90
C THR A 319 -11.60 -8.06 8.30
N SER A 320 -12.05 -6.84 8.64
CA SER A 320 -12.71 -6.57 9.93
C SER A 320 -13.97 -7.40 10.11
N ILE A 321 -14.80 -7.55 9.06
CA ILE A 321 -15.97 -8.44 9.07
C ILE A 321 -15.53 -9.90 9.25
N SER A 322 -14.48 -10.33 8.55
CA SER A 322 -13.97 -11.70 8.64
C SER A 322 -13.57 -12.08 10.06
N VAL A 323 -12.91 -11.19 10.81
CA VAL A 323 -12.57 -11.44 12.23
C VAL A 323 -13.82 -11.59 13.09
N MET A 324 -14.83 -10.72 12.89
CA MET A 324 -16.09 -10.80 13.62
C MET A 324 -16.80 -12.14 13.37
N VAL A 325 -16.89 -12.56 12.10
CA VAL A 325 -17.49 -13.84 11.71
C VAL A 325 -16.72 -15.00 12.34
N MET A 326 -15.38 -15.00 12.28
CA MET A 326 -14.56 -16.05 12.87
C MET A 326 -14.66 -16.13 14.39
N ARG A 327 -14.99 -15.03 15.08
CA ARG A 327 -15.25 -15.03 16.52
C ARG A 327 -16.52 -15.81 16.88
N VAL A 328 -17.50 -15.86 15.97
CA VAL A 328 -18.78 -16.55 16.15
C VAL A 328 -18.74 -17.97 15.61
N THR A 329 -18.19 -18.19 14.41
CA THR A 329 -18.21 -19.49 13.74
C THR A 329 -17.17 -20.46 14.28
N ARG A 330 -16.02 -19.95 14.75
CA ARG A 330 -14.93 -20.77 15.32
C ARG A 330 -14.40 -20.16 16.63
N PRO A 331 -15.20 -20.14 17.71
CA PRO A 331 -14.81 -19.54 18.98
C PRO A 331 -13.57 -20.22 19.59
N GLU A 332 -13.47 -21.54 19.45
CA GLU A 332 -12.39 -22.37 20.03
C GLU A 332 -11.04 -22.27 19.29
N ALA A 333 -10.98 -21.58 18.15
CA ALA A 333 -9.72 -21.42 17.41
C ALA A 333 -8.64 -20.76 18.28
N LYS A 334 -7.43 -21.34 18.29
CA LYS A 334 -6.29 -20.79 19.03
C LYS A 334 -5.87 -19.45 18.42
N ARG A 335 -5.84 -18.40 19.25
CA ARG A 335 -5.47 -17.03 18.85
C ARG A 335 -4.37 -16.54 19.79
N THR A 336 -3.17 -16.34 19.26
CA THR A 336 -2.04 -15.84 20.06
C THR A 336 -2.22 -14.36 20.41
N PHE A 337 -2.92 -13.62 19.54
CA PHE A 337 -3.41 -12.28 19.83
C PHE A 337 -4.93 -12.24 19.67
N LYS A 338 -5.63 -11.61 20.62
CA LYS A 338 -7.07 -11.33 20.55
C LYS A 338 -7.29 -9.84 20.66
N VAL A 339 -7.99 -9.26 19.70
CA VAL A 339 -8.46 -7.87 19.70
C VAL A 339 -9.25 -7.64 21.00
N PRO A 340 -8.84 -6.66 21.84
CA PRO A 340 -9.64 -6.20 22.96
C PRO A 340 -10.96 -5.62 22.43
N THR A 341 -12.08 -5.89 23.12
CA THR A 341 -13.40 -5.33 22.76
C THR A 341 -13.72 -5.39 21.26
N LEU A 342 -13.51 -6.57 20.63
CA LEU A 342 -13.69 -6.78 19.18
C LEU A 342 -15.00 -6.18 18.63
N TRP A 343 -16.11 -6.35 19.34
CA TRP A 343 -17.43 -5.85 18.95
C TRP A 343 -17.56 -4.33 18.92
N LEU A 344 -16.57 -3.60 19.45
CA LEU A 344 -16.42 -2.16 19.28
C LEU A 344 -15.36 -1.86 18.20
N VAL A 345 -14.20 -2.51 18.30
CA VAL A 345 -13.05 -2.21 17.42
C VAL A 345 -13.32 -2.53 15.96
N ALA A 346 -13.87 -3.71 15.65
CA ALA A 346 -14.09 -4.12 14.27
C ALA A 346 -15.21 -3.30 13.58
N PRO A 347 -16.38 -3.04 14.23
CA PRO A 347 -17.37 -2.13 13.64
C PRO A 347 -16.87 -0.70 13.43
N LEU A 348 -16.05 -0.16 14.35
CA LEU A 348 -15.41 1.15 14.13
C LEU A 348 -14.47 1.15 12.92
N GLY A 349 -13.74 0.05 12.71
CA GLY A 349 -12.94 -0.16 11.51
C GLY A 349 -13.80 -0.18 10.24
N VAL A 350 -14.88 -0.98 10.24
CA VAL A 350 -15.83 -1.08 9.11
C VAL A 350 -16.48 0.27 8.79
N ILE A 351 -17.07 0.93 9.78
CA ILE A 351 -17.77 2.21 9.61
C ILE A 351 -16.77 3.28 9.15
N GLY A 352 -15.59 3.33 9.76
CA GLY A 352 -14.55 4.28 9.39
C GLY A 352 -14.04 4.06 7.96
N SER A 353 -13.82 2.81 7.56
CA SER A 353 -13.40 2.48 6.19
C SER A 353 -14.47 2.84 5.17
N LEU A 354 -15.73 2.49 5.43
CA LEU A 354 -16.86 2.86 4.56
C LEU A 354 -17.04 4.37 4.47
N ALA A 355 -16.92 5.10 5.58
CA ALA A 355 -17.01 6.56 5.58
C ALA A 355 -15.92 7.20 4.71
N LEU A 356 -14.69 6.67 4.75
CA LEU A 356 -13.61 7.13 3.87
C LEU A 356 -13.88 6.77 2.41
N ILE A 357 -14.38 5.57 2.10
CA ILE A 357 -14.77 5.18 0.73
C ILE A 357 -15.81 6.16 0.17
N PHE A 358 -16.88 6.45 0.92
CA PHE A 358 -17.94 7.35 0.46
C PHE A 358 -17.52 8.83 0.43
N SER A 359 -16.39 9.19 1.05
CA SER A 359 -15.81 10.53 0.94
C SER A 359 -14.94 10.73 -0.31
N LEU A 360 -14.60 9.64 -1.03
CA LEU A 360 -13.86 9.73 -2.28
C LEU A 360 -14.73 10.30 -3.42
N PRO A 361 -14.11 10.89 -4.46
CA PRO A 361 -14.85 11.40 -5.60
C PRO A 361 -15.74 10.35 -6.27
N ALA A 362 -16.93 10.76 -6.75
CA ALA A 362 -17.87 9.86 -7.41
C ALA A 362 -17.27 9.15 -8.63
N VAL A 363 -16.36 9.81 -9.35
CA VAL A 363 -15.61 9.21 -10.47
C VAL A 363 -14.80 8.00 -10.01
N THR A 364 -14.17 8.07 -8.83
CA THR A 364 -13.41 6.98 -8.24
C THR A 364 -14.31 5.81 -7.85
N LEU A 365 -15.48 6.08 -7.27
CA LEU A 365 -16.49 5.05 -6.99
C LEU A 365 -16.97 4.33 -8.27
N ILE A 366 -17.20 5.09 -9.36
CA ILE A 366 -17.61 4.52 -10.64
C ILE A 366 -16.49 3.65 -11.24
N ARG A 367 -15.24 4.14 -11.25
CA ARG A 367 -14.08 3.38 -11.74
C ARG A 367 -13.92 2.07 -10.97
N PHE A 368 -14.08 2.11 -9.64
CA PHE A 368 -14.03 0.93 -8.79
C PHE A 368 -15.19 -0.04 -9.06
N ALA A 369 -16.42 0.45 -9.22
CA ALA A 369 -17.57 -0.39 -9.56
C ALA A 369 -17.38 -1.10 -10.92
N VAL A 370 -16.79 -0.42 -11.90
CA VAL A 370 -16.43 -1.02 -13.21
C VAL A 370 -15.36 -2.11 -13.02
N TRP A 371 -14.34 -1.86 -12.19
CA TRP A 371 -13.33 -2.87 -11.86
C TRP A 371 -13.92 -4.12 -11.20
N MET A 372 -14.83 -3.92 -10.25
CA MET A 372 -15.55 -5.01 -9.59
C MET A 372 -16.44 -5.79 -10.56
N LEU A 373 -17.12 -5.10 -11.47
CA LEU A 373 -17.93 -5.74 -12.51
C LEU A 373 -17.07 -6.61 -13.43
N MET A 374 -15.89 -6.12 -13.86
CA MET A 374 -14.94 -6.92 -14.62
C MET A 374 -14.47 -8.15 -13.83
N GLY A 375 -14.21 -8.00 -12.54
CA GLY A 375 -13.88 -9.11 -11.65
C GLY A 375 -14.98 -10.17 -11.61
N PHE A 376 -16.24 -9.77 -11.48
CA PHE A 376 -17.36 -10.70 -11.54
C PHE A 376 -17.48 -11.41 -12.89
N LEU A 377 -17.28 -10.69 -14.00
CA LEU A 377 -17.29 -11.29 -15.34
C LEU A 377 -16.19 -12.35 -15.49
N VAL A 378 -14.98 -12.08 -14.99
CA VAL A 378 -13.88 -13.05 -14.98
C VAL A 378 -14.20 -14.25 -14.07
N TYR A 379 -14.75 -14.02 -12.89
CA TYR A 379 -15.11 -15.07 -11.95
C TYR A 379 -16.19 -16.01 -12.51
N PHE A 380 -17.32 -15.46 -12.95
CA PHE A 380 -18.42 -16.27 -13.48
C PHE A 380 -18.09 -16.87 -14.86
N GLY A 381 -17.26 -16.19 -15.67
CA GLY A 381 -16.84 -16.68 -16.98
C GLY A 381 -15.78 -17.78 -16.93
N TYR A 382 -14.80 -17.68 -16.02
CA TYR A 382 -13.66 -18.59 -15.93
C TYR A 382 -13.50 -19.22 -14.54
N GLY A 383 -13.47 -18.40 -13.48
CA GLY A 383 -13.12 -18.81 -12.11
C GLY A 383 -14.01 -19.93 -11.55
N VAL A 384 -15.33 -19.82 -11.65
CA VAL A 384 -16.30 -20.82 -11.13
C VAL A 384 -16.08 -22.21 -11.71
N ARG A 385 -15.60 -22.32 -12.95
CA ARG A 385 -15.38 -23.60 -13.63
C ARG A 385 -14.02 -24.22 -13.31
N HIS A 386 -13.05 -23.42 -12.88
CA HIS A 386 -11.65 -23.83 -12.72
C HIS A 386 -11.15 -23.77 -11.28
N ALA A 387 -11.94 -23.23 -10.34
CA ALA A 387 -11.62 -23.15 -8.92
C ALA A 387 -11.27 -24.55 -8.35
N ARG A 388 -10.01 -24.74 -7.97
CA ARG A 388 -9.49 -26.02 -7.44
C ARG A 388 -9.62 -26.13 -5.93
N VAL A 389 -9.84 -25.01 -5.23
CA VAL A 389 -9.85 -24.93 -3.75
C VAL A 389 -11.07 -25.64 -3.12
N LYS A 390 -12.08 -26.02 -3.92
CA LYS A 390 -13.12 -26.98 -3.50
C LYS A 390 -12.55 -28.31 -2.97
N LEU A 391 -11.31 -28.67 -3.31
CA LEU A 391 -10.66 -29.92 -2.86
C LEU A 391 -9.83 -29.77 -1.57
N GLU A 392 -9.15 -28.64 -1.32
CA GLU A 392 -8.27 -28.48 -0.14
C GLU A 392 -8.97 -27.96 1.11
N ALA A 393 -10.05 -27.17 0.98
CA ALA A 393 -10.88 -26.81 2.14
C ALA A 393 -11.51 -28.05 2.80
N ARG A 394 -11.76 -29.10 2.00
CA ARG A 394 -12.17 -30.44 2.47
C ARG A 394 -11.06 -31.17 3.25
N ASN A 395 -9.79 -30.81 3.03
CA ASN A 395 -8.64 -31.34 3.76
C ASN A 395 -8.29 -30.50 5.01
N LEU A 396 -8.71 -29.24 5.12
CA LEU A 396 -8.63 -28.52 6.40
C LEU A 396 -9.57 -29.11 7.45
N ASP A 397 -10.68 -29.74 7.04
CA ASP A 397 -11.51 -30.58 7.91
C ASP A 397 -10.79 -31.89 8.33
N SER A 398 -9.75 -32.30 7.59
CA SER A 398 -8.90 -33.45 7.92
C SER A 398 -7.69 -33.10 8.81
N VAL A 399 -7.43 -31.81 9.05
CA VAL A 399 -6.56 -31.36 10.15
C VAL A 399 -7.39 -31.34 11.44
N LYS A 400 -7.99 -32.49 11.77
CA LYS A 400 -8.26 -32.88 13.15
C LYS A 400 -7.03 -33.66 13.60
N VAL A 401 -6.24 -33.04 14.49
CA VAL A 401 -5.78 -33.53 15.80
C VAL A 401 -5.01 -32.39 16.45
#